data_AF-A0A4R0XEH6-F1
#
_entry.id   AF-A0A4R0XEH6-F1
#
_cell.length_a   1.000
_cell.length_b   1.000
_cell.length_c   1.000
_cell.angle_alpha   90.00
_cell.angle_beta   90.00
_cell.angle_gamma   90.00
#
_symmetry.space_group_name_H-M   'P 1'
#
loop_
_entity.id
_entity.type
_entity.pdbx_description
1 polymer ?
#
loop_
_entity_poly.entity_id
_entity_poly.type
_entity_poly.pdbx_seq_one_letter_code
_entity_poly.pdbx_strand_id
1 'polypeptide(L)'
;MSIVYAKEGILHSPERTAIAAKTIIVRKRRQKQVTAIEARRAFTAIESDDDDLEAQIGTILSFPRVFGRQYWTVVRGASIGPVLWRDALESFVRETRAKNGALRNEPIPVYAENSLAMFLRDAAKA
;
A
#
# COMPACT_ATOMS: atom_id res chain seq x y z
N MET A 1 -18.97 3.95 11.12
CA MET A 1 -17.89 2.95 11.33
C MET A 1 -18.40 1.59 10.92
N SER A 2 -17.88 1.02 9.83
CA SER A 2 -18.15 -0.36 9.45
C SER A 2 -17.75 -1.32 10.58
N ILE A 3 -18.61 -2.30 10.86
CA ILE A 3 -18.53 -3.26 11.99
C ILE A 3 -17.25 -4.12 11.94
N VAL A 4 -16.59 -4.18 10.78
CA VAL A 4 -15.38 -4.99 10.53
C VAL A 4 -14.16 -4.45 11.27
N TYR A 5 -13.96 -3.13 11.28
CA TYR A 5 -12.71 -2.52 11.77
C TYR A 5 -12.55 -2.55 13.29
N ALA A 6 -13.66 -2.53 14.04
CA ALA A 6 -13.65 -2.57 15.49
C ALA A 6 -13.22 -3.93 16.06
N LYS A 7 -13.49 -5.04 15.35
CA LYS A 7 -13.07 -6.38 15.75
C LYS A 7 -11.59 -6.68 15.47
N GLU A 8 -11.01 -6.05 14.46
CA GLU A 8 -9.63 -6.33 14.02
C GLU A 8 -8.58 -5.39 14.63
N GLY A 9 -8.99 -4.44 15.49
CA GLY A 9 -8.06 -3.49 16.10
C GLY A 9 -7.47 -2.51 15.10
N ILE A 10 -8.23 -2.19 14.03
CA ILE A 10 -7.83 -1.26 13.00
C ILE A 10 -8.29 0.15 13.38
N LEU A 11 -7.37 0.96 13.91
CA LEU A 11 -7.54 2.41 13.94
C LEU A 11 -7.22 2.92 12.54
N HIS A 12 -8.06 3.78 11.97
CA HIS A 12 -7.83 4.49 10.70
C HIS A 12 -8.11 5.97 10.92
N SER A 13 -7.34 6.85 10.26
CA SER A 13 -7.56 8.29 10.29
C SER A 13 -7.88 8.80 8.89
N PRO A 14 -9.18 8.94 8.53
CA PRO A 14 -9.59 9.37 7.20
C PRO A 14 -9.08 10.78 6.88
N GLU A 15 -9.16 11.71 7.84
CA GLU A 15 -8.66 13.08 7.69
C GLU A 15 -7.16 13.13 7.34
N ARG A 16 -6.33 12.37 8.07
CA ARG A 16 -4.88 12.33 7.82
C ARG A 16 -4.56 11.69 6.47
N THR A 17 -5.36 10.71 6.06
CA THR A 17 -5.25 10.07 4.74
C THR A 17 -5.58 11.06 3.63
N ALA A 18 -6.68 11.79 3.75
CA ALA A 18 -7.07 12.83 2.80
C ALA A 18 -6.02 13.95 2.69
N ILE A 19 -5.48 14.42 3.82
CA ILE A 19 -4.40 15.43 3.84
C ILE A 19 -3.16 14.92 3.10
N ALA A 20 -2.74 13.68 3.37
CA ALA A 20 -1.58 13.08 2.71
C ALA A 20 -1.82 12.94 1.19
N ALA A 21 -3.01 12.49 0.78
CA ALA A 21 -3.39 12.36 -0.63
C ALA A 21 -3.35 13.71 -1.35
N LYS A 22 -4.01 14.72 -0.80
CA LYS A 22 -4.02 16.10 -1.33
C LYS A 22 -2.61 16.68 -1.44
N THR A 23 -1.75 16.43 -0.45
CA THR A 23 -0.35 16.88 -0.46
C THR A 23 0.43 16.27 -1.63
N ILE A 24 0.26 14.97 -1.90
CA ILE A 24 0.92 14.29 -3.01
C ILE A 24 0.42 14.83 -4.36
N ILE A 25 -0.89 15.02 -4.52
CA ILE A 25 -1.49 15.59 -5.73
C ILE A 25 -0.85 16.96 -6.04
N VAL A 26 -0.83 17.86 -5.05
CA VAL A 26 -0.25 19.21 -5.20
C VAL A 26 1.24 19.13 -5.55
N ARG A 27 2.01 18.28 -4.86
CA ARG A 27 3.45 18.12 -5.12
C ARG A 27 3.72 17.64 -6.54
N LYS A 28 3.04 16.58 -6.98
CA LYS A 28 3.21 16.04 -8.35
C LYS A 28 2.78 17.04 -9.41
N ARG A 29 1.71 17.80 -9.15
CA ARG A 29 1.26 18.86 -10.05
C ARG A 29 2.29 19.98 -10.18
N ARG A 30 2.88 20.43 -9.07
CA ARG A 30 3.97 21.42 -9.04
C ARG A 30 5.20 20.94 -9.82
N GLN A 31 5.53 19.66 -9.70
CA GLN A 31 6.62 19.02 -10.44
C GLN A 31 6.27 18.70 -11.90
N LYS A 32 5.07 19.06 -12.38
CA LYS A 32 4.55 18.77 -13.73
C LYS A 32 4.55 17.27 -14.09
N GLN A 33 4.55 16.39 -13.10
CA GLN A 33 4.50 14.94 -13.28
C GLN A 33 3.10 14.43 -13.63
N VAL A 34 2.07 15.23 -13.35
CA VAL A 34 0.67 14.96 -13.70
C VAL A 34 0.03 16.21 -14.29
N THR A 35 -0.95 16.02 -15.17
CA THR A 35 -1.71 17.11 -15.79
C THR A 35 -2.63 17.80 -14.77
N ALA A 36 -3.09 19.02 -15.10
CA ALA A 36 -4.06 19.72 -14.27
C ALA A 36 -5.39 18.97 -14.16
N ILE A 37 -5.80 18.28 -15.23
CA ILE A 37 -7.05 17.49 -15.27
C ILE A 37 -6.92 16.25 -14.38
N GLU A 38 -5.81 15.51 -14.47
CA GLU A 38 -5.55 14.35 -13.60
C GLU A 38 -5.51 14.76 -12.11
N ALA A 39 -4.83 15.87 -11.80
CA ALA A 39 -4.78 16.40 -10.44
C ALA A 39 -6.16 16.80 -9.92
N ARG A 40 -6.97 17.50 -10.73
CA ARG A 40 -8.33 17.90 -10.35
C ARG A 40 -9.23 16.70 -10.10
N ARG A 41 -9.22 15.69 -10.99
CA ARG A 41 -10.02 14.48 -10.84
C ARG A 41 -9.68 13.73 -9.56
N ALA A 42 -8.38 13.53 -9.28
CA ALA A 42 -7.95 12.88 -8.06
C ALA A 42 -8.33 13.68 -6.80
N PHE A 43 -8.24 15.01 -6.86
CA PHE A 43 -8.60 15.87 -5.74
C PHE A 43 -10.11 15.79 -5.43
N THR A 44 -10.96 15.91 -6.46
CA THR A 44 -12.41 15.80 -6.31
C THR A 44 -12.81 14.42 -5.78
N ALA A 45 -12.22 13.34 -6.30
CA ALA A 45 -12.53 12.00 -5.85
C ALA A 45 -12.22 11.79 -4.35
N ILE A 46 -11.08 12.29 -3.87
CA ILE A 46 -10.71 12.23 -2.46
C ILE A 46 -11.64 13.09 -1.57
N GLU A 47 -12.23 14.16 -2.09
CA GLU A 47 -13.19 14.98 -1.34
C GLU A 47 -14.60 14.40 -1.28
N SER A 48 -14.97 13.58 -2.27
CA SER A 48 -16.27 12.91 -2.34
C SER A 48 -16.29 11.54 -1.69
N ASP A 49 -15.14 11.05 -1.22
CA ASP A 49 -15.00 9.69 -0.73
C ASP A 49 -15.55 9.50 0.68
N ASP A 50 -15.97 8.28 0.99
CA ASP A 50 -16.41 7.93 2.34
C ASP A 50 -15.20 7.90 3.31
N ASP A 51 -15.46 8.07 4.60
CA ASP A 51 -14.47 7.91 5.67
C ASP A 51 -14.07 6.44 5.90
N ASP A 52 -14.70 5.51 5.18
CA ASP A 52 -14.35 4.10 5.19
C ASP A 52 -12.96 3.84 4.58
N LEU A 53 -12.15 3.03 5.29
CA LEU A 53 -10.78 2.72 4.88
C LEU A 53 -10.73 2.00 3.52
N GLU A 54 -11.67 1.09 3.25
CA GLU A 54 -11.70 0.33 2.00
C GLU A 54 -12.05 1.24 0.82
N ALA A 55 -13.03 2.14 1.02
CA ALA A 55 -13.39 3.15 0.04
C ALA A 55 -12.19 4.06 -0.28
N GLN A 56 -11.49 4.57 0.74
CA GLN A 56 -10.30 5.41 0.57
C GLN A 56 -9.15 4.71 -0.15
N ILE A 57 -8.90 3.44 0.17
CA ILE A 57 -7.92 2.64 -0.56
C ILE A 57 -8.36 2.48 -2.02
N GLY A 58 -9.63 2.15 -2.27
CA GLY A 58 -10.19 2.00 -3.62
C GLY A 58 -10.07 3.28 -4.45
N THR A 59 -10.37 4.43 -3.86
CA THR A 59 -10.24 5.73 -4.51
C THR A 59 -8.78 6.02 -4.84
N ILE A 60 -7.84 5.82 -3.90
CA ILE A 60 -6.41 6.04 -4.14
C ILE A 60 -5.91 5.11 -5.27
N LEU A 61 -6.29 3.84 -5.26
CA LEU A 61 -5.90 2.86 -6.28
C LEU A 61 -6.44 3.21 -7.67
N SER A 62 -7.55 3.94 -7.76
CA SER A 62 -8.14 4.42 -9.01
C SER A 62 -7.30 5.50 -9.71
N PHE A 63 -6.31 6.09 -9.03
CA PHE A 63 -5.41 7.11 -9.60
C PHE A 63 -3.92 6.68 -9.55
N PRO A 64 -3.53 5.59 -10.24
CA PRO A 64 -2.19 5.03 -10.16
C PRO A 64 -1.09 5.96 -10.69
N ARG A 65 -1.41 6.86 -11.65
CA ARG A 65 -0.46 7.90 -12.11
C ARG A 65 -0.14 8.93 -11.02
N VAL A 66 -1.11 9.22 -10.17
CA VAL A 66 -0.99 10.21 -9.09
C VAL A 66 -0.29 9.60 -7.88
N PHE A 67 -0.72 8.44 -7.40
CA PHE A 67 -0.20 7.87 -6.14
C PHE A 67 0.90 6.82 -6.35
N GLY A 68 0.94 6.19 -7.53
CA GLY A 68 1.97 5.21 -7.88
C GLY A 68 1.84 3.90 -7.09
N ARG A 69 2.90 3.08 -7.17
CA ARG A 69 2.94 1.78 -6.46
C ARG A 69 2.94 1.92 -4.94
N GLN A 70 3.39 3.04 -4.38
CA GLN A 70 3.52 3.26 -2.94
C GLN A 70 2.27 3.85 -2.28
N TYR A 71 1.08 3.50 -2.78
CA TYR A 71 -0.20 4.04 -2.30
C TYR A 71 -0.43 3.83 -0.80
N TRP A 72 0.16 2.79 -0.21
CA TRP A 72 0.14 2.53 1.23
C TRP A 72 0.77 3.65 2.07
N THR A 73 1.59 4.51 1.47
CA THR A 73 2.16 5.69 2.16
C THR A 73 1.17 6.85 2.28
N VAL A 74 0.07 6.78 1.53
CA VAL A 74 -1.04 7.76 1.57
C VAL A 74 -1.99 7.44 2.71
N VAL A 75 -2.27 6.16 2.95
CA VAL A 75 -3.11 5.69 4.04
C VAL A 75 -2.41 5.98 5.38
N ARG A 76 -3.02 6.85 6.19
CA ARG A 76 -2.44 7.31 7.46
C ARG A 76 -3.31 6.95 8.63
N GLY A 77 -2.63 6.64 9.74
CA GLY A 77 -3.28 6.28 10.98
C GLY A 77 -3.95 4.91 10.95
N ALA A 78 -3.60 4.06 9.97
CA ALA A 78 -3.92 2.64 9.96
C ALA A 78 -2.97 1.89 10.92
N SER A 79 -3.49 1.21 11.94
CA SER A 79 -2.75 0.26 12.79
C SER A 79 -3.44 -1.11 12.79
N ILE A 80 -2.72 -2.19 13.09
CA ILE A 80 -3.33 -3.48 13.43
C ILE A 80 -2.86 -3.80 14.85
N GLY A 81 -3.72 -3.59 15.84
CA GLY A 81 -3.29 -3.68 17.24
C GLY A 81 -2.18 -2.67 17.58
N PRO A 82 -1.06 -3.07 18.24
CA PRO A 82 -0.01 -2.15 18.67
C PRO A 82 0.96 -1.72 17.56
N VAL A 83 0.80 -2.23 16.33
CA VAL A 83 1.75 -2.03 15.22
C VAL A 83 1.11 -1.16 14.15
N LEU A 84 1.86 -0.21 13.58
CA LEU A 84 1.38 0.56 12.43
C LEU A 84 1.11 -0.38 11.25
N TRP A 85 0.02 -0.17 10.52
CA TRP A 85 -0.37 -0.99 9.37
C TRP A 85 0.75 -1.13 8.35
N ARG A 86 1.52 -0.06 8.11
CA ARG A 86 2.69 -0.09 7.24
C ARG A 86 3.71 -1.14 7.70
N ASP A 87 4.04 -1.13 8.99
CA ASP A 87 5.06 -2.01 9.56
C ASP A 87 4.53 -3.45 9.63
N ALA A 88 3.23 -3.62 9.88
CA ALA A 88 2.54 -4.91 9.81
C ALA A 88 2.55 -5.46 8.37
N LEU A 89 2.30 -4.63 7.35
CA LEU A 89 2.32 -5.03 5.94
C LEU A 89 3.74 -5.33 5.46
N GLU A 90 4.72 -4.54 5.88
CA GLU A 90 6.13 -4.77 5.59
C GLU A 90 6.64 -6.06 6.26
N SER A 91 6.24 -6.31 7.52
CA SER A 91 6.54 -7.55 8.23
C SER A 91 5.87 -8.75 7.55
N PHE A 92 4.59 -8.63 7.20
CA PHE A 92 3.87 -9.67 6.46
C PHE A 92 4.55 -10.00 5.13
N VAL A 93 4.96 -8.99 4.35
CA VAL A 93 5.65 -9.22 3.08
C VAL A 93 7.00 -9.91 3.31
N ARG A 94 7.78 -9.46 4.31
CA ARG A 94 9.07 -10.05 4.66
C ARG A 94 8.91 -11.51 5.08
N GLU A 95 7.99 -11.79 5.98
CA GLU A 95 7.70 -13.15 6.50
C GLU A 95 7.17 -14.06 5.41
N THR A 96 6.25 -13.57 4.58
CA THR A 96 5.69 -14.33 3.46
C THR A 96 6.77 -14.67 2.45
N ARG A 97 7.70 -13.74 2.13
CA ARG A 97 8.83 -14.02 1.25
C ARG A 97 9.85 -14.95 1.89
N ALA A 98 10.14 -14.82 3.19
CA ALA A 98 11.03 -15.74 3.90
C ALA A 98 10.48 -17.17 3.88
N LYS A 99 9.16 -17.33 4.04
CA LYS A 99 8.49 -18.63 4.06
C LYS A 99 8.25 -19.22 2.67
N ASN A 100 7.81 -18.40 1.72
CA ASN A 100 7.29 -18.87 0.42
C ASN A 100 8.21 -18.52 -0.76
N GLY A 101 9.30 -17.78 -0.53
CA GLY A 101 10.23 -17.29 -1.57
C GLY A 101 9.71 -16.08 -2.37
N ALA A 102 8.39 -15.92 -2.50
CA ALA A 102 7.73 -14.80 -3.18
C ALA A 102 6.32 -14.56 -2.60
N LEU A 103 5.72 -13.40 -2.90
CA LEU A 103 4.29 -13.20 -2.64
C LEU A 103 3.45 -13.98 -3.64
N ARG A 104 2.18 -14.22 -3.30
CA ARG A 104 1.21 -14.84 -4.21
C ARG A 104 1.09 -13.97 -5.48
N ASN A 105 1.30 -14.58 -6.64
CA ASN A 105 1.34 -13.95 -7.97
C ASN A 105 2.56 -13.05 -8.25
N GLU A 106 3.55 -12.97 -7.36
CA GLU A 106 4.86 -12.46 -7.76
C GLU A 106 5.57 -13.53 -8.59
N PRO A 107 6.24 -13.17 -9.70
CA PRO A 107 7.12 -14.09 -10.37
C PRO A 107 8.19 -14.50 -9.35
N ILE A 108 8.24 -15.80 -9.02
CA ILE A 108 9.31 -16.35 -8.18
C ILE A 108 10.61 -15.92 -8.85
N PRO A 109 11.53 -15.24 -8.14
CA PRO A 109 12.81 -14.90 -8.73
C PRO A 109 13.42 -16.19 -9.27
N VAL A 110 13.53 -16.27 -10.59
CA VAL A 110 14.09 -17.43 -11.28
C VAL A 110 15.57 -17.40 -10.98
N TYR A 111 15.95 -18.03 -9.88
CA TYR A 111 17.34 -18.31 -9.59
C TYR A 111 17.84 -19.23 -10.69
N ALA A 112 18.93 -18.85 -11.36
CA ALA A 112 19.54 -19.71 -12.37
C ALA A 112 19.79 -21.10 -11.77
N GLU A 113 19.51 -22.16 -12.53
CA GLU A 113 19.85 -23.53 -12.13
C GLU A 113 21.33 -23.55 -11.77
N ASN A 114 21.63 -23.96 -10.53
CA ASN A 114 22.96 -23.97 -9.88
C ASN A 114 23.46 -22.68 -9.24
N SER A 115 22.63 -21.63 -9.12
CA SER A 115 23.03 -20.45 -8.35
C SER A 115 23.14 -20.75 -6.85
N LEU A 116 24.08 -20.07 -6.18
CA LEU A 116 24.27 -20.16 -4.72
C LEU A 116 22.95 -19.93 -3.95
N ALA A 117 22.10 -19.04 -4.45
CA ALA A 117 20.79 -18.75 -3.87
C ALA A 117 19.82 -19.95 -3.91
N MET A 118 19.90 -20.80 -4.96
CA MET A 118 19.11 -22.03 -5.06
C MET A 118 19.61 -23.09 -4.05
N PHE A 119 20.92 -23.29 -3.98
CA PHE A 119 21.53 -24.22 -3.02
C PHE A 119 21.22 -23.86 -1.57
N LEU A 120 21.30 -22.58 -1.20
CA LEU A 120 20.97 -22.11 0.16
C LEU A 120 19.49 -22.28 0.50
N ARG A 121 18.59 -22.10 -0.48
CA ARG A 121 17.16 -22.32 -0.29
C ARG A 121 16.83 -23.78 -0.02
N ASP A 122 17.44 -24.70 -0.77
CA ASP A 122 17.14 -26.13 -0.65
C ASP A 122 17.80 -26.72 0.61
N ALA A 123 18.97 -26.21 1.02
CA ALA A 123 19.61 -26.55 2.29
C ALA A 123 18.80 -26.12 3.53
N ALA A 124 18.01 -25.05 3.43
CA ALA A 124 17.15 -24.59 4.53
C ALA A 124 15.83 -25.38 4.66
N LYS A 125 15.53 -26.28 3.72
CA LYS A 125 14.35 -27.15 3.73
C LYS A 125 14.65 -28.58 4.20
N ALA A 126 15.93 -28.96 4.25
CA ALA A 126 16.41 -30.23 4.80
C ALA A 126 16.60 -30.10 6.33
#